data_AF-E3GHT4-F1
#
_entry.id   AF-E3GHT4-F1
#
_cell.length_a   1.000
_cell.length_b   1.000
_cell.length_c   1.000
_cell.angle_alpha   90.00
_cell.angle_beta   90.00
_cell.angle_gamma   90.00
#
_symmetry.space_group_name_H-M   'P 1'
#
loop_
_entity.id
_entity.type
_entity.pdbx_description
1 polymer ?
#
loop_
_entity_poly.entity_id
_entity_poly.type
_entity_poly.pdbx_seq_one_letter_code
_entity_poly.pdbx_strand_id
1 'polypeptide(L)'
;MYEGVINAYVTNLGRYNEGCLVGESLALPANTEEVQALFERIGIDGKRYEEYFITDYETEVSGLGDCLGEYENLDALNYLASCLDELTEEEMRKYEIALEEGDYTSSIVDLINLTDNLDCYDIVQDIDNDYALGEYYINECGAYLDIPEGLSSYIAYDAYGRDARMSDCGSYINSCYVCDTGANFYPFFDGSEIPEEYRITFFPEPREVDALMVRVGQPPEKIRIENGLEGIENVFEGTLCAYPLTDEVIIIAQMSAKRVPNRAVFDTAEHEKINIYGDFLLCNWDFEALKARDLTPKQIEKYRDQLEYPEKYNGDVQRKIAFPEKEKHRDTMER
;
A
#
# COMPACT_ATOMS: atom_id res chain seq x y z
N MET A 1 -4.87 19.76 -16.92
CA MET A 1 -4.43 19.64 -15.53
C MET A 1 -5.03 18.35 -15.06
N TYR A 2 -4.22 17.31 -15.11
CA TYR A 2 -4.60 15.99 -14.67
C TYR A 2 -4.79 16.02 -13.14
N GLU A 3 -5.67 15.19 -12.60
CA GLU A 3 -5.66 14.94 -11.15
C GLU A 3 -4.46 14.00 -10.89
N GLY A 4 -3.50 14.40 -10.06
CA GLY A 4 -2.30 13.60 -9.74
C GLY A 4 -1.09 13.79 -10.65
N VAL A 5 0.11 13.56 -10.10
CA VAL A 5 1.42 13.68 -10.77
C VAL A 5 1.66 12.51 -11.74
N ILE A 6 1.15 11.32 -11.39
CA ILE A 6 1.20 10.11 -12.20
C ILE A 6 -0.22 9.57 -12.35
N ASN A 7 -0.67 9.33 -13.57
CA ASN A 7 -1.91 8.63 -13.87
C ASN A 7 -1.59 7.27 -14.48
N ALA A 8 -1.79 6.19 -13.71
CA ALA A 8 -1.50 4.83 -14.15
C ALA A 8 -2.77 4.15 -14.68
N TYR A 9 -2.77 3.63 -15.91
CA TYR A 9 -3.89 2.87 -16.45
C TYR A 9 -3.84 1.41 -15.97
N VAL A 10 -4.62 1.10 -14.94
CA VAL A 10 -4.61 -0.20 -14.27
C VAL A 10 -5.59 -1.14 -14.96
N THR A 11 -5.08 -2.29 -15.42
CA THR A 11 -5.83 -3.29 -16.18
C THR A 11 -5.93 -4.61 -15.41
N ASN A 12 -7.11 -5.23 -15.43
CA ASN A 12 -7.35 -6.55 -14.84
C ASN A 12 -6.71 -7.66 -15.71
N LEU A 13 -5.68 -8.31 -15.19
CA LEU A 13 -4.90 -9.31 -15.92
C LEU A 13 -5.72 -10.56 -16.24
N GLY A 14 -6.57 -11.01 -15.32
CA GLY A 14 -7.38 -12.21 -15.52
C GLY A 14 -8.46 -12.02 -16.58
N ARG A 15 -9.09 -10.83 -16.65
CA ARG A 15 -10.01 -10.47 -17.74
C ARG A 15 -9.29 -10.33 -19.06
N TYR A 16 -8.10 -9.75 -19.06
CA TYR A 16 -7.27 -9.62 -20.25
C TYR A 16 -6.94 -11.01 -20.85
N ASN A 17 -6.58 -11.97 -20.01
CA ASN A 17 -6.34 -13.36 -20.42
C ASN A 17 -7.58 -14.07 -20.98
N GLU A 18 -8.79 -13.60 -20.65
CA GLU A 18 -10.06 -14.04 -21.22
C GLU A 18 -10.43 -13.32 -22.53
N GLY A 19 -9.56 -12.42 -23.03
CA GLY A 19 -9.78 -11.63 -24.24
C GLY A 19 -10.58 -10.34 -24.02
N CYS A 20 -10.77 -9.92 -22.77
CA CYS A 20 -11.51 -8.72 -22.39
C CYS A 20 -10.56 -7.67 -21.79
N LEU A 21 -10.35 -6.56 -22.49
CA LEU A 21 -9.58 -5.43 -21.94
C LEU A 21 -10.48 -4.62 -21.00
N VAL A 22 -10.27 -4.75 -19.70
CA VAL A 22 -10.99 -4.03 -18.65
C VAL A 22 -9.96 -3.34 -17.76
N GLY A 23 -9.92 -2.01 -17.80
CA GLY A 23 -9.01 -1.20 -17.02
C GLY A 23 -9.52 0.23 -16.85
N GLU A 24 -8.90 0.98 -15.95
CA GLU A 24 -9.23 2.37 -15.62
C GLU A 24 -7.99 3.10 -15.11
N SER A 25 -7.92 4.42 -15.33
CA SER A 25 -6.82 5.26 -14.83
C SER A 25 -6.96 5.52 -13.32
N LEU A 26 -5.82 5.42 -12.62
CA LEU A 26 -5.66 5.79 -11.22
C LEU A 26 -4.72 7.01 -11.15
N ALA A 27 -5.24 8.12 -10.63
CA ALA A 27 -4.44 9.28 -10.27
C ALA A 27 -3.64 9.02 -8.99
N LEU A 28 -2.34 9.30 -9.00
CA LEU A 28 -1.43 9.15 -7.86
C LEU A 28 -0.83 10.51 -7.46
N PRO A 29 -0.61 10.75 -6.15
CA PRO A 29 -0.87 9.84 -5.05
C PRO A 29 -2.38 9.63 -4.76
N ALA A 30 -2.74 8.40 -4.38
CA ALA A 30 -4.11 7.97 -4.08
C ALA A 30 -4.23 7.50 -2.63
N ASN A 31 -5.46 7.26 -2.19
CA ASN A 31 -5.77 6.52 -0.96
C ASN A 31 -6.31 5.12 -1.25
N THR A 32 -6.36 4.31 -0.19
CA THR A 32 -6.83 2.93 -0.22
C THR A 32 -8.28 2.81 -0.70
N GLU A 33 -9.16 3.76 -0.36
CA GLU A 33 -10.55 3.77 -0.82
C GLU A 33 -10.68 3.99 -2.34
N GLU A 34 -9.84 4.84 -2.93
CA GLU A 34 -9.80 5.10 -4.38
C GLU A 34 -9.33 3.87 -5.16
N VAL A 35 -8.27 3.20 -4.68
CA VAL A 35 -7.77 1.95 -5.28
C VAL A 35 -8.83 0.86 -5.21
N GLN A 36 -9.50 0.71 -4.05
CA GLN A 36 -10.57 -0.26 -3.89
C GLN A 36 -11.74 0.01 -4.83
N ALA A 37 -12.19 1.26 -4.89
CA ALA A 37 -13.27 1.64 -5.78
C ALA A 37 -12.91 1.36 -7.25
N LEU A 38 -11.65 1.57 -7.64
CA LEU A 38 -11.17 1.23 -8.97
C LEU A 38 -11.16 -0.29 -9.19
N PHE A 39 -10.59 -1.06 -8.27
CA PHE A 39 -10.56 -2.53 -8.34
C PHE A 39 -11.96 -3.13 -8.46
N GLU A 40 -12.93 -2.64 -7.70
CA GLU A 40 -14.33 -3.04 -7.82
C GLU A 40 -14.90 -2.77 -9.22
N ARG A 41 -14.62 -1.59 -9.81
CA ARG A 41 -15.08 -1.23 -11.16
C ARG A 41 -14.46 -2.11 -12.24
N ILE A 42 -13.17 -2.42 -12.14
CA ILE A 42 -12.45 -3.27 -13.12
C ILE A 42 -12.59 -4.78 -12.81
N GLY A 43 -13.28 -5.13 -11.73
CA GLY A 43 -13.62 -6.50 -11.37
C GLY A 43 -12.47 -7.31 -10.78
N ILE A 44 -11.54 -6.66 -10.07
CA ILE A 44 -10.55 -7.30 -9.19
C ILE A 44 -11.22 -7.45 -7.82
N ASP A 45 -11.49 -8.69 -7.42
CA ASP A 45 -12.33 -9.02 -6.26
C ASP A 45 -11.57 -9.76 -5.15
N GLY A 46 -10.27 -9.99 -5.32
CA GLY A 46 -9.45 -10.71 -4.37
C GLY A 46 -9.82 -12.21 -4.22
N LYS A 47 -10.61 -12.76 -5.16
CA LYS A 47 -11.10 -14.14 -5.12
C LYS A 47 -10.90 -14.88 -6.42
N ARG A 48 -11.43 -14.31 -7.50
CA ARG A 48 -11.31 -14.88 -8.85
C ARG A 48 -10.27 -14.12 -9.66
N TYR A 49 -10.16 -12.81 -9.44
CA TYR A 49 -9.19 -11.95 -10.09
C TYR A 49 -8.43 -11.16 -9.02
N GLU A 50 -7.16 -11.48 -8.85
CA GLU A 50 -6.27 -10.89 -7.83
C GLU A 50 -5.17 -10.03 -8.46
N GLU A 51 -4.88 -10.21 -9.75
CA GLU A 51 -3.73 -9.61 -10.42
C GLU A 51 -4.15 -8.47 -11.36
N TYR A 52 -3.35 -7.40 -11.34
CA TYR A 52 -3.40 -6.29 -12.27
C TYR A 52 -2.06 -6.11 -12.97
N PHE A 53 -2.04 -5.34 -14.04
CA PHE A 53 -0.85 -4.77 -14.63
C PHE A 53 -1.17 -3.36 -15.13
N ILE A 54 -0.14 -2.56 -15.37
CA ILE A 54 -0.28 -1.19 -15.84
C ILE A 54 0.00 -1.18 -17.34
N THR A 55 -0.96 -0.65 -18.09
CA THR A 55 -0.90 -0.64 -19.57
C THR A 55 -0.29 0.63 -20.12
N ASP A 56 -0.48 1.74 -19.41
CA ASP A 56 -0.04 3.06 -19.84
C ASP A 56 0.15 3.99 -18.64
N TYR A 57 0.97 5.01 -18.83
CA TYR A 57 1.23 6.07 -17.85
C TYR A 57 1.02 7.44 -18.49
N GLU A 58 0.21 8.28 -17.85
CA GLU A 58 0.07 9.69 -18.20
C GLU A 58 0.68 10.54 -17.08
N THR A 59 1.70 11.33 -17.38
CA THR A 59 2.36 12.21 -16.40
C THR A 59 2.80 13.51 -17.06
N GLU A 60 2.82 14.60 -16.29
CA GLU A 60 3.36 15.89 -16.72
C GLU A 60 4.90 15.94 -16.56
N VAL A 61 5.51 14.97 -15.87
CA VAL A 61 6.97 14.87 -15.68
C VAL A 61 7.61 14.29 -16.93
N SER A 62 8.43 15.09 -17.61
CA SER A 62 9.08 14.69 -18.86
C SER A 62 10.01 13.50 -18.66
N GLY A 63 9.93 12.51 -19.54
CA GLY A 63 10.78 11.30 -19.52
C GLY A 63 10.38 10.22 -18.51
N LEU A 64 9.56 10.55 -17.49
CA LEU A 64 9.22 9.62 -16.42
C LEU A 64 8.47 8.37 -16.90
N GLY A 65 7.50 8.55 -17.80
CA GLY A 65 6.69 7.45 -18.33
C GLY A 65 7.51 6.36 -19.05
N ASP A 66 8.61 6.74 -19.69
CA ASP A 66 9.51 5.81 -20.39
C ASP A 66 10.36 4.96 -19.43
N CYS A 67 10.48 5.39 -18.17
CA CYS A 67 11.24 4.71 -17.12
C CYS A 67 10.40 3.72 -16.30
N LEU A 68 9.06 3.73 -16.46
CA LEU A 68 8.14 2.90 -15.67
C LEU A 68 7.74 1.61 -16.41
N GLY A 69 7.79 0.47 -15.71
CA GLY A 69 7.42 -0.83 -16.27
C GLY A 69 5.92 -1.16 -16.24
N GLU A 70 5.49 -2.22 -16.93
CA GLU A 70 4.09 -2.68 -16.92
C GLU A 70 3.67 -3.37 -15.62
N TYR A 71 4.63 -3.80 -14.79
CA TYR A 71 4.40 -4.58 -13.57
C TYR A 71 4.86 -3.84 -12.32
N GLU A 72 4.85 -2.51 -12.35
CA GLU A 72 5.21 -1.71 -11.19
C GLU A 72 4.22 -1.93 -10.03
N ASN A 73 4.77 -1.88 -8.82
CA ASN A 73 3.97 -1.96 -7.61
C ASN A 73 3.24 -0.63 -7.37
N LEU A 74 1.90 -0.65 -7.25
CA LEU A 74 1.11 0.57 -7.03
C LEU A 74 1.44 1.31 -5.74
N ASP A 75 1.87 0.62 -4.67
CA ASP A 75 2.31 1.31 -3.43
C ASP A 75 3.63 2.05 -3.67
N ALA A 76 4.54 1.47 -4.47
CA ALA A 76 5.80 2.12 -4.83
C ALA A 76 5.56 3.30 -5.78
N LEU A 77 4.63 3.17 -6.72
CA LEU A 77 4.20 4.29 -7.58
C LEU A 77 3.53 5.39 -6.78
N ASN A 78 2.73 5.03 -5.77
CA ASN A 78 2.12 5.98 -4.88
C ASN A 78 3.17 6.75 -4.06
N TYR A 79 4.18 6.03 -3.56
CA TYR A 79 5.29 6.65 -2.85
C TYR A 79 6.10 7.58 -3.76
N LEU A 80 6.46 7.14 -4.98
CA LEU A 80 7.13 7.98 -5.97
C LEU A 80 6.31 9.24 -6.28
N ALA A 81 5.00 9.09 -6.52
CA ALA A 81 4.13 10.22 -6.80
C ALA A 81 4.09 11.23 -5.64
N SER A 82 4.09 10.75 -4.39
CA SER A 82 4.22 11.61 -3.20
C SER A 82 5.57 12.31 -3.12
N CYS A 83 6.68 11.61 -3.38
CA CYS A 83 8.01 12.24 -3.42
C CYS A 83 8.08 13.35 -4.47
N LEU A 84 7.50 13.11 -5.66
CA LEU A 84 7.47 14.10 -6.75
C LEU A 84 6.59 15.31 -6.42
N ASP A 85 5.45 15.11 -5.74
CA ASP A 85 4.55 16.21 -5.34
C ASP A 85 5.18 17.13 -4.27
N GLU A 86 6.17 16.63 -3.52
CA GLU A 86 6.93 17.41 -2.54
C GLU A 86 8.06 18.25 -3.15
N LEU A 87 8.49 17.95 -4.38
CA LEU A 87 9.56 18.68 -5.05
C LEU A 87 9.13 20.11 -5.40
N THR A 88 10.03 21.06 -5.19
CA THR A 88 9.87 22.41 -5.72
C THR A 88 9.98 22.44 -7.25
N GLU A 89 9.53 23.52 -7.90
CA GLU A 89 9.67 23.66 -9.36
C GLU A 89 11.13 23.56 -9.85
N GLU A 90 12.09 24.00 -9.04
CA GLU A 90 13.52 23.90 -9.38
C GLU A 90 14.02 22.46 -9.27
N GLU A 91 13.66 21.77 -8.18
CA GLU A 91 13.99 20.36 -7.97
C GLU A 91 13.32 19.46 -9.02
N MET A 92 12.07 19.73 -9.39
CA MET A 92 11.37 19.00 -10.45
C MET A 92 12.11 19.13 -11.79
N ARG A 93 12.57 20.33 -12.15
CA ARG A 93 13.38 20.51 -13.37
C ARG A 93 14.70 19.74 -13.28
N LYS A 94 15.35 19.73 -12.11
CA LYS A 94 16.56 18.91 -11.91
C LYS A 94 16.26 17.43 -12.10
N TYR A 95 15.14 16.96 -11.56
CA TYR A 95 14.69 15.58 -11.70
C TYR A 95 14.46 15.20 -13.18
N GLU A 96 13.71 16.00 -13.93
CA GLU A 96 13.46 15.76 -15.37
C GLU A 96 14.75 15.71 -16.20
N ILE A 97 15.72 16.58 -15.88
CA ILE A 97 17.01 16.59 -16.57
C ILE A 97 17.84 15.36 -16.21
N ALA A 98 17.86 14.96 -14.94
CA ALA A 98 18.54 13.73 -14.52
C ALA A 98 17.89 12.48 -15.14
N LEU A 99 16.57 12.47 -15.34
CA LEU A 99 15.88 11.40 -16.07
C LEU A 99 16.39 11.28 -17.52
N GLU A 100 16.58 12.41 -18.21
CA GLU A 100 17.06 12.43 -19.59
C GLU A 100 18.57 12.09 -19.70
N GLU A 101 19.36 12.42 -18.68
CA GLU A 101 20.75 11.97 -18.57
C GLU A 101 20.83 10.43 -18.45
N GLY A 102 19.86 9.83 -17.78
CA GLY A 102 19.60 8.39 -17.81
C GLY A 102 20.34 7.58 -16.74
N ASP A 103 21.10 8.23 -15.87
CA ASP A 103 21.70 7.59 -14.71
C ASP A 103 20.64 7.44 -13.60
N TYR A 104 20.58 6.25 -13.00
CA TYR A 104 19.60 5.93 -11.93
C TYR A 104 18.12 6.05 -12.36
N THR A 105 17.79 5.57 -13.56
CA THR A 105 16.41 5.59 -14.10
C THR A 105 15.85 4.22 -14.48
N SER A 106 16.55 3.14 -14.12
CA SER A 106 16.26 1.78 -14.61
C SER A 106 15.18 1.04 -13.82
N SER A 107 14.74 1.58 -12.68
CA SER A 107 13.74 0.97 -11.82
C SER A 107 13.02 2.01 -10.97
N ILE A 108 11.83 1.67 -10.47
CA ILE A 108 11.10 2.53 -9.54
C ILE A 108 11.90 2.85 -8.27
N VAL A 109 12.78 1.94 -7.84
CA VAL A 109 13.69 2.16 -6.72
C VAL A 109 14.70 3.26 -7.03
N ASP A 110 15.28 3.24 -8.23
CA ASP A 110 16.21 4.28 -8.66
C ASP A 110 15.49 5.63 -8.80
N LEU A 111 14.29 5.62 -9.38
CA LEU A 111 13.46 6.82 -9.57
C LEU A 111 13.07 7.48 -8.25
N ILE A 112 12.77 6.70 -7.20
CA ILE A 112 12.52 7.22 -5.85
C ILE A 112 13.81 7.76 -5.24
N ASN A 113 14.91 7.01 -5.29
CA ASN A 113 16.17 7.49 -4.75
C ASN A 113 16.65 8.77 -5.44
N LEU A 114 16.36 8.94 -6.72
CA LEU A 114 16.71 10.14 -7.47
C LEU A 114 16.06 11.40 -6.88
N THR A 115 14.85 11.32 -6.30
CA THR A 115 14.22 12.48 -5.65
C THR A 115 15.01 12.98 -4.45
N ASP A 116 15.73 12.10 -3.75
CA ASP A 116 16.56 12.42 -2.58
C ASP A 116 18.02 12.77 -2.93
N ASN A 117 18.44 12.61 -4.19
CA ASN A 117 19.84 12.76 -4.63
C ASN A 117 20.00 13.85 -5.71
N LEU A 118 19.09 14.81 -5.77
CA LEU A 118 19.13 15.91 -6.73
C LEU A 118 20.32 16.87 -6.51
N ASP A 119 20.98 16.80 -5.35
CA ASP A 119 22.22 17.52 -5.04
C ASP A 119 23.45 16.95 -5.76
N CYS A 120 23.34 15.77 -6.37
CA CYS A 120 24.36 15.23 -7.27
C CYS A 120 24.45 15.99 -8.60
N TYR A 121 23.43 16.80 -8.94
CA TYR A 121 23.34 17.51 -10.21
C TYR A 121 23.33 19.03 -10.01
N ASP A 122 24.31 19.70 -10.60
CA ASP A 122 24.29 21.15 -10.79
C ASP A 122 23.79 21.49 -12.19
N ILE A 123 22.84 22.42 -12.25
CA ILE A 123 22.16 22.80 -13.48
C ILE A 123 22.25 24.30 -13.67
N VAL A 124 22.76 24.70 -14.83
CA VAL A 124 22.82 26.10 -15.26
C VAL A 124 21.94 26.26 -16.49
N GLN A 125 20.87 27.05 -16.33
CA GLN A 125 19.91 27.35 -17.39
C GLN A 125 20.52 28.26 -18.46
N ASP A 126 19.93 28.22 -19.66
CA ASP A 126 20.29 29.06 -20.81
C ASP A 126 21.74 28.88 -21.32
N ILE A 127 22.31 27.68 -21.12
CA ILE A 127 23.64 27.31 -21.61
C ILE A 127 23.52 26.01 -22.41
N ASP A 128 23.72 26.10 -23.73
CA ASP A 128 23.59 24.98 -24.66
C ASP A 128 24.83 24.73 -25.53
N ASN A 129 25.92 25.46 -25.27
CA ASN A 129 27.16 25.36 -26.04
C ASN A 129 28.41 25.81 -25.26
N ASP A 130 29.57 25.41 -25.77
CA ASP A 130 30.88 25.67 -25.13
C ASP A 130 31.18 27.18 -25.02
N TYR A 131 30.70 28.03 -25.94
CA TYR A 131 30.87 29.50 -25.84
C TYR A 131 30.15 30.06 -24.60
N ALA A 132 28.85 29.76 -24.48
CA ALA A 132 27.99 30.25 -23.42
C ALA A 132 28.49 29.78 -22.05
N LEU A 133 28.93 28.52 -21.95
CA LEU A 133 29.53 27.98 -20.73
C LEU A 133 30.83 28.71 -20.36
N GLY A 134 31.69 28.97 -21.36
CA GLY A 134 32.92 29.71 -21.14
C GLY A 134 32.65 31.14 -20.68
N GLU A 135 31.67 31.82 -21.26
CA GLU A 135 31.24 33.15 -20.87
C GLU A 135 30.71 33.16 -19.43
N TYR A 136 29.83 32.21 -19.08
CA TYR A 136 29.27 32.04 -17.75
C TYR A 136 30.35 31.85 -16.68
N TYR A 137 31.26 30.89 -16.84
CA TYR A 137 32.28 30.65 -15.82
C TYR A 137 33.24 31.83 -15.64
N ILE A 138 33.61 32.49 -16.74
CA ILE A 138 34.57 33.59 -16.69
C ILE A 138 33.94 34.87 -16.13
N ASN A 139 32.75 35.25 -16.60
CA ASN A 139 32.13 36.53 -16.28
C ASN A 139 31.20 36.46 -15.05
N GLU A 140 30.42 35.39 -14.90
CA GLU A 140 29.38 35.27 -13.87
C GLU A 140 29.89 34.53 -12.62
N CYS A 141 30.57 33.39 -12.78
CA CYS A 141 31.17 32.68 -11.64
C CYS A 141 32.46 33.33 -11.12
N GLY A 142 32.98 34.33 -11.86
CA GLY A 142 34.20 35.04 -11.52
C GLY A 142 35.40 34.12 -11.39
N ALA A 143 35.44 33.03 -12.18
CA ALA A 143 36.33 31.90 -11.95
C ALA A 143 37.76 32.35 -11.63
N TYR A 144 38.31 33.35 -12.33
CA TYR A 144 39.66 33.84 -12.00
C TYR A 144 40.02 35.33 -12.21
N LEU A 145 39.21 36.23 -12.82
CA LEU A 145 39.66 37.62 -13.12
C LEU A 145 38.53 38.66 -13.31
N ASP A 146 38.72 39.88 -12.77
CA ASP A 146 38.06 41.09 -13.29
C ASP A 146 38.63 41.39 -14.68
N ILE A 147 37.90 41.04 -15.74
CA ILE A 147 38.35 41.28 -17.11
C ILE A 147 38.00 42.72 -17.51
N PRO A 148 38.99 43.56 -17.87
CA PRO A 148 38.70 44.87 -18.43
C PRO A 148 37.85 44.74 -19.69
N GLU A 149 36.82 45.57 -19.83
CA GLU A 149 35.84 45.53 -20.94
C GLU A 149 36.49 45.44 -22.34
N GLY A 150 37.63 46.13 -22.54
CA GLY A 150 38.36 46.10 -23.81
C GLY A 150 39.09 44.79 -24.13
N LEU A 151 39.22 43.86 -23.18
CA LEU A 151 39.91 42.58 -23.36
C LEU A 151 38.96 41.38 -23.51
N SER A 152 37.68 41.52 -23.14
CA SER A 152 36.70 40.42 -23.21
C SER A 152 36.62 39.81 -24.63
N SER A 153 36.58 40.64 -25.67
CA SER A 153 36.56 40.18 -27.07
C SER A 153 37.79 39.38 -27.55
N TYR A 154 38.87 39.34 -26.77
CA TYR A 154 40.08 38.58 -27.07
C TYR A 154 40.16 37.25 -26.32
N ILE A 155 39.20 36.96 -25.44
CA ILE A 155 39.13 35.70 -24.69
C ILE A 155 38.53 34.62 -25.57
N ALA A 156 39.17 33.45 -25.59
CA ALA A 156 38.68 32.29 -26.30
C ALA A 156 37.66 31.53 -25.44
N TYR A 157 36.45 32.09 -25.28
CA TYR A 157 35.37 31.52 -24.46
C TYR A 157 35.03 30.07 -24.86
N ASP A 158 34.91 29.79 -26.16
CA ASP A 158 34.67 28.44 -26.70
C ASP A 158 35.69 27.40 -26.19
N ALA A 159 36.98 27.75 -26.21
CA ALA A 159 38.03 26.81 -25.83
C ALA A 159 38.00 26.55 -24.33
N TYR A 160 37.77 27.60 -23.53
CA TYR A 160 37.68 27.47 -22.09
C TYR A 160 36.44 26.67 -21.66
N GLY A 161 35.26 26.98 -22.21
CA GLY A 161 34.04 26.26 -21.87
C GLY A 161 34.10 24.79 -22.26
N ARG A 162 34.72 24.46 -23.40
CA ARG A 162 34.97 23.06 -23.79
C ARG A 162 35.85 22.33 -22.76
N ASP A 163 36.95 22.95 -22.34
CA ASP A 163 37.87 22.36 -21.37
C ASP A 163 37.20 22.22 -19.98
N ALA A 164 36.41 23.22 -19.57
CA ALA A 164 35.62 23.18 -18.34
C ALA A 164 34.60 22.04 -18.37
N ARG A 165 33.79 21.95 -19.42
CA ARG A 165 32.83 20.85 -19.60
C ARG A 165 33.47 19.47 -19.54
N MET A 166 34.64 19.30 -20.16
CA MET A 166 35.38 18.03 -20.08
C MET A 166 35.92 17.75 -18.68
N SER A 167 36.30 18.78 -17.92
CA SER A 167 36.76 18.66 -16.54
C SER A 167 35.63 18.29 -15.59
N ASP A 168 34.46 18.87 -15.79
CA ASP A 168 33.28 18.70 -14.94
C ASP A 168 32.45 17.46 -15.33
N CYS A 169 32.88 16.73 -16.38
CA CYS A 169 32.10 15.66 -17.00
C CYS A 169 30.70 16.11 -17.45
N GLY A 170 30.53 17.39 -17.79
CA GLY A 170 29.23 17.99 -18.03
C GLY A 170 28.63 17.70 -19.42
N SER A 171 27.31 17.87 -19.50
CA SER A 171 26.47 17.63 -20.67
C SER A 171 25.54 18.82 -20.94
N TYR A 172 24.98 18.88 -22.16
CA TYR A 172 23.96 19.87 -22.53
C TYR A 172 22.64 19.15 -22.75
N ILE A 173 21.62 19.48 -21.96
CA ILE A 173 20.29 18.85 -21.97
C ILE A 173 19.25 19.96 -21.88
N ASN A 174 18.27 19.99 -22.80
CA ASN A 174 17.17 20.96 -22.81
C ASN A 174 17.57 22.42 -22.55
N SER A 175 18.57 22.91 -23.29
CA SER A 175 19.13 24.28 -23.14
C SER A 175 19.74 24.58 -21.76
N CYS A 176 20.07 23.54 -21.00
CA CYS A 176 20.77 23.64 -19.73
C CYS A 176 22.13 22.95 -19.84
N TYR A 177 23.09 23.47 -19.10
CA TYR A 177 24.34 22.79 -18.81
C TYR A 177 24.19 22.04 -17.49
N VAL A 178 24.57 20.76 -17.49
CA VAL A 178 24.43 19.84 -16.36
C VAL A 178 25.80 19.27 -16.05
N CYS A 179 26.16 19.23 -14.77
CA CYS A 179 27.38 18.56 -14.33
C CYS A 179 27.22 17.91 -12.96
N ASP A 180 28.04 16.89 -12.71
CA ASP A 180 28.16 16.22 -11.42
C ASP A 180 28.79 17.16 -10.38
N THR A 181 28.16 17.30 -9.22
CA THR A 181 28.68 18.14 -8.13
C THR A 181 29.84 17.50 -7.35
N GLY A 182 30.11 16.22 -7.61
CA GLY A 182 31.00 15.36 -6.84
C GLY A 182 30.37 14.82 -5.56
N ALA A 183 29.07 15.08 -5.32
CA ALA A 183 28.33 14.43 -4.27
C ALA A 183 28.18 12.92 -4.56
N ASN A 184 28.01 12.11 -3.52
CA ASN A 184 27.78 10.69 -3.72
C ASN A 184 26.27 10.45 -3.79
N PHE A 185 25.84 9.65 -4.76
CA PHE A 185 24.49 9.11 -4.79
C PHE A 185 24.33 8.06 -3.68
N TYR A 186 23.33 8.24 -2.82
CA TYR A 186 22.99 7.34 -1.72
C TYR A 186 21.63 6.67 -1.95
N PRO A 187 21.58 5.33 -2.08
CA PRO A 187 20.32 4.60 -2.20
C PRO A 187 19.67 4.43 -0.82
N PHE A 188 18.83 5.38 -0.42
CA PHE A 188 18.09 5.35 0.84
C PHE A 188 16.93 4.35 0.84
N PHE A 189 16.28 4.19 -0.31
CA PHE A 189 15.19 3.24 -0.52
C PHE A 189 15.69 2.00 -1.25
N ASP A 190 15.40 0.81 -0.71
CA ASP A 190 15.85 -0.47 -1.26
C ASP A 190 14.74 -1.29 -1.96
N GLY A 191 13.52 -0.73 -2.04
CA GLY A 191 12.36 -1.39 -2.63
C GLY A 191 11.60 -2.35 -1.70
N SER A 192 12.09 -2.60 -0.49
CA SER A 192 11.50 -3.61 0.41
C SER A 192 10.55 -3.03 1.45
N GLU A 193 10.82 -1.82 1.96
CA GLU A 193 10.02 -1.17 3.00
C GLU A 193 9.42 0.15 2.50
N ILE A 194 8.25 0.07 1.85
CA ILE A 194 7.45 1.25 1.51
C ILE A 194 6.85 1.82 2.80
N PRO A 195 6.90 3.14 3.09
CA PRO A 195 6.27 3.71 4.27
C PRO A 195 4.76 3.41 4.34
N GLU A 196 4.23 3.20 5.55
CA GLU A 196 2.86 2.68 5.76
C GLU A 196 1.79 3.59 5.15
N GLU A 197 2.00 4.91 5.23
CA GLU A 197 1.13 5.93 4.67
C GLU A 197 0.96 5.87 3.14
N TYR A 198 1.91 5.26 2.43
CA TYR A 198 1.87 5.13 0.97
C TYR A 198 1.39 3.75 0.49
N ARG A 199 1.11 2.82 1.42
CA ARG A 199 0.60 1.47 1.10
C ARG A 199 -0.92 1.50 0.87
N ILE A 200 -1.31 1.57 -0.39
CA ILE A 200 -2.71 1.78 -0.84
C ILE A 200 -3.36 0.53 -1.44
N THR A 201 -2.56 -0.49 -1.76
CA THR A 201 -3.03 -1.77 -2.31
C THR A 201 -3.47 -2.78 -1.26
N PHE A 202 -3.44 -2.41 0.02
CA PHE A 202 -4.03 -3.25 1.07
C PHE A 202 -5.50 -3.51 0.70
N PHE A 203 -5.80 -4.75 0.31
CA PHE A 203 -7.17 -5.23 0.30
C PHE A 203 -7.72 -4.96 1.72
N PRO A 204 -8.85 -4.25 1.85
CA PRO A 204 -9.42 -4.04 3.15
C PRO A 204 -9.75 -5.43 3.69
N GLU A 205 -9.43 -5.69 4.95
CA GLU A 205 -9.95 -6.87 5.59
C GLU A 205 -11.48 -6.88 5.41
N PRO A 206 -12.06 -8.01 4.98
CA PRO A 206 -13.46 -8.06 4.56
C PRO A 206 -14.33 -7.49 5.68
N ARG A 207 -15.08 -6.41 5.39
CA ARG A 207 -15.92 -5.71 6.40
C ARG A 207 -16.91 -6.65 7.07
N GLU A 208 -17.35 -7.67 6.34
CA GLU A 208 -18.15 -8.77 6.85
C GLU A 208 -17.49 -10.11 6.57
N VAL A 209 -17.57 -11.02 7.52
CA VAL A 209 -17.05 -12.39 7.41
C VAL A 209 -18.15 -13.42 7.58
N ASP A 210 -18.00 -14.54 6.88
CA ASP A 210 -18.85 -15.71 6.98
C ASP A 210 -18.60 -16.42 8.32
N ALA A 211 -19.65 -16.50 9.14
CA ALA A 211 -19.66 -17.15 10.43
C ALA A 211 -20.82 -18.16 10.53
N LEU A 212 -20.79 -19.02 11.55
CA LEU A 212 -21.88 -19.95 11.84
C LEU A 212 -22.56 -19.59 13.15
N MET A 213 -23.85 -19.28 13.08
CA MET A 213 -24.71 -19.09 14.25
C MET A 213 -25.40 -20.41 14.60
N VAL A 214 -25.33 -20.79 15.88
CA VAL A 214 -25.97 -22.00 16.39
C VAL A 214 -26.93 -21.62 17.51
N ARG A 215 -28.21 -21.49 17.14
CA ARG A 215 -29.27 -21.19 18.12
C ARG A 215 -29.70 -22.44 18.88
N VAL A 216 -30.18 -22.25 20.11
CA VAL A 216 -30.66 -23.37 20.94
C VAL A 216 -31.72 -24.19 20.18
N GLY A 217 -31.44 -25.48 20.02
CA GLY A 217 -32.33 -26.43 19.35
C GLY A 217 -32.40 -26.32 17.82
N GLN A 218 -31.59 -25.46 17.21
CA GLN A 218 -31.51 -25.31 15.75
C GLN A 218 -30.18 -25.88 15.21
N PRO A 219 -30.15 -26.31 13.93
CA PRO A 219 -28.89 -26.61 13.25
C PRO A 219 -28.11 -25.32 12.96
N PRO A 220 -26.79 -25.40 12.66
CA PRO A 220 -25.99 -24.24 12.34
C PRO A 220 -26.46 -23.51 11.07
N GLU A 221 -26.58 -22.20 11.18
CA GLU A 221 -26.94 -21.29 10.10
C GLU A 221 -25.72 -20.44 9.72
N LYS A 222 -25.44 -20.35 8.40
CA LYS A 222 -24.41 -19.43 7.89
C LYS A 222 -24.94 -18.00 7.95
N ILE A 223 -24.24 -17.14 8.66
CA ILE A 223 -24.52 -15.70 8.76
C ILE A 223 -23.31 -14.88 8.35
N ARG A 224 -23.51 -13.59 8.12
CA ARG A 224 -22.43 -12.61 7.98
C ARG A 224 -22.41 -11.69 9.20
N ILE A 225 -21.22 -11.42 9.70
CA ILE A 225 -20.98 -10.53 10.84
C ILE A 225 -19.89 -9.53 10.47
N GLU A 226 -19.91 -8.34 11.05
CA GLU A 226 -18.79 -7.42 10.90
C GLU A 226 -17.50 -8.02 11.49
N ASN A 227 -16.36 -7.77 10.85
CA ASN A 227 -15.08 -8.40 11.22
C ASN A 227 -14.45 -7.82 12.50
N GLY A 228 -14.96 -6.72 13.04
CA GLY A 228 -14.49 -6.13 14.29
C GLY A 228 -15.10 -6.78 15.54
N LEU A 229 -14.52 -6.46 16.70
CA LEU A 229 -15.10 -6.78 18.01
C LEU A 229 -16.55 -6.29 18.14
N GLU A 230 -16.85 -5.10 17.61
CA GLU A 230 -18.21 -4.54 17.61
C GLU A 230 -19.21 -5.42 16.83
N GLY A 231 -18.77 -6.09 15.76
CA GLY A 231 -19.58 -7.04 15.02
C GLY A 231 -20.05 -8.22 15.86
N ILE A 232 -19.18 -8.73 16.73
CA ILE A 232 -19.51 -9.80 17.66
C ILE A 232 -20.39 -9.28 18.80
N GLU A 233 -20.12 -8.08 19.31
CA GLU A 233 -20.94 -7.42 20.34
C GLU A 233 -22.37 -7.11 19.84
N ASN A 234 -22.55 -6.88 18.53
CA ASN A 234 -23.86 -6.72 17.91
C ASN A 234 -24.66 -8.04 17.86
N VAL A 235 -23.98 -9.19 17.88
CA VAL A 235 -24.60 -10.52 17.89
C VAL A 235 -25.04 -10.93 19.31
N PHE A 236 -24.28 -10.56 20.35
CA PHE A 236 -24.53 -10.95 21.73
C PHE A 236 -24.46 -9.78 22.69
N GLU A 237 -25.48 -9.63 23.54
CA GLU A 237 -25.48 -8.60 24.58
C GLU A 237 -24.74 -9.06 25.86
N GLY A 238 -23.71 -8.33 26.30
CA GLY A 238 -23.05 -8.53 27.59
C GLY A 238 -21.75 -9.35 27.56
N THR A 239 -21.35 -9.96 28.67
CA THR A 239 -20.03 -10.60 28.79
C THR A 239 -19.91 -11.85 27.90
N LEU A 240 -18.86 -11.90 27.09
CA LEU A 240 -18.58 -12.99 26.15
C LEU A 240 -17.49 -13.94 26.65
N CYS A 241 -17.65 -15.22 26.32
CA CYS A 241 -16.62 -16.25 26.46
C CYS A 241 -16.20 -16.77 25.10
N ALA A 242 -14.89 -16.80 24.84
CA ALA A 242 -14.30 -17.50 23.70
C ALA A 242 -13.70 -18.84 24.13
N TYR A 243 -13.93 -19.84 23.29
CA TYR A 243 -13.35 -21.17 23.42
C TYR A 243 -12.64 -21.52 22.09
N PRO A 244 -11.33 -21.29 22.00
CA PRO A 244 -10.54 -21.62 20.82
C PRO A 244 -10.50 -23.12 20.56
N LEU A 245 -10.72 -23.50 19.31
CA LEU A 245 -10.58 -24.86 18.78
C LEU A 245 -9.21 -25.02 18.11
N THR A 246 -8.86 -26.24 17.70
CA THR A 246 -7.55 -26.58 17.13
C THR A 246 -7.28 -26.08 15.71
N ASP A 247 -8.29 -25.59 15.00
CA ASP A 247 -8.24 -25.17 13.60
C ASP A 247 -8.56 -23.68 13.41
N GLU A 248 -8.06 -22.84 14.33
CA GLU A 248 -8.20 -21.36 14.34
C GLU A 248 -9.63 -20.84 14.56
N VAL A 249 -10.61 -21.74 14.61
CA VAL A 249 -12.00 -21.45 14.90
C VAL A 249 -12.16 -21.19 16.39
N ILE A 250 -12.90 -20.14 16.74
CA ILE A 250 -13.33 -19.90 18.11
C ILE A 250 -14.83 -20.07 18.24
N ILE A 251 -15.25 -20.64 19.36
CA ILE A 251 -16.65 -20.62 19.78
C ILE A 251 -16.85 -19.42 20.69
N ILE A 252 -17.77 -18.53 20.33
CA ILE A 252 -18.14 -17.36 21.11
C ILE A 252 -19.54 -17.56 21.66
N ALA A 253 -19.69 -17.49 22.98
CA ALA A 253 -20.97 -17.63 23.65
C ALA A 253 -21.13 -16.56 24.74
N GLN A 254 -22.37 -16.09 24.91
CA GLN A 254 -22.72 -15.15 25.96
C GLN A 254 -22.72 -15.83 27.34
N MET A 255 -22.14 -15.17 28.34
CA MET A 255 -22.29 -15.58 29.73
C MET A 255 -23.68 -15.21 30.25
N SER A 256 -24.57 -16.20 30.35
CA SER A 256 -25.91 -16.01 30.90
C SER A 256 -26.09 -16.69 32.26
N ALA A 257 -26.86 -16.05 33.14
CA ALA A 257 -27.35 -16.66 34.38
C ALA A 257 -28.34 -17.81 34.11
N LYS A 258 -29.05 -17.77 32.96
CA LYS A 258 -29.93 -18.84 32.50
C LYS A 258 -29.14 -19.80 31.64
N ARG A 259 -28.72 -20.92 32.25
CA ARG A 259 -27.94 -21.97 31.60
C ARG A 259 -28.85 -22.94 30.83
N VAL A 260 -29.35 -22.50 29.67
CA VAL A 260 -30.06 -23.39 28.73
C VAL A 260 -29.00 -24.15 27.92
N PRO A 261 -28.86 -25.49 28.05
CA PRO A 261 -27.85 -26.24 27.31
C PRO A 261 -28.11 -26.15 25.80
N ASN A 262 -27.06 -25.94 25.01
CA ASN A 262 -27.15 -25.96 23.55
C ASN A 262 -26.34 -27.12 22.96
N ARG A 263 -25.04 -27.19 23.23
CA ARG A 263 -24.13 -28.25 22.76
C ARG A 263 -23.09 -28.57 23.82
N ALA A 264 -22.52 -29.77 23.75
CA ALA A 264 -21.39 -30.20 24.56
C ALA A 264 -20.23 -30.64 23.65
N VAL A 265 -19.03 -30.14 23.93
CA VAL A 265 -17.78 -30.46 23.25
C VAL A 265 -17.06 -31.57 24.01
N PHE A 266 -16.75 -32.65 23.31
CA PHE A 266 -16.05 -33.83 23.79
C PHE A 266 -14.69 -33.94 23.10
N ASP A 267 -13.68 -34.50 23.76
CA ASP A 267 -12.42 -34.82 23.09
C ASP A 267 -12.48 -36.14 22.30
N THR A 268 -11.37 -36.49 21.65
CA THR A 268 -11.20 -37.74 20.88
C THR A 268 -11.32 -39.00 21.73
N ALA A 269 -11.29 -38.88 23.06
CA ALA A 269 -11.49 -39.97 24.01
C ALA A 269 -12.91 -39.96 24.64
N GLU A 270 -13.85 -39.21 24.07
CA GLU A 270 -15.24 -39.01 24.53
C GLU A 270 -15.37 -38.42 25.94
N HIS A 271 -14.34 -37.70 26.43
CA HIS A 271 -14.48 -36.94 27.66
C HIS A 271 -15.11 -35.58 27.37
N GLU A 272 -16.15 -35.24 28.12
CA GLU A 272 -16.79 -33.93 28.08
C GLU A 272 -15.78 -32.84 28.47
N LYS A 273 -15.45 -31.95 27.53
CA LYS A 273 -14.54 -30.83 27.75
C LYS A 273 -15.30 -29.55 28.11
N ILE A 274 -16.36 -29.21 27.37
CA ILE A 274 -17.10 -27.94 27.56
C ILE A 274 -18.59 -28.11 27.29
N ASN A 275 -19.42 -27.58 28.18
CA ASN A 275 -20.84 -27.32 27.91
C ASN A 275 -21.05 -25.89 27.44
N ILE A 276 -21.64 -25.75 26.27
CA ILE A 276 -22.03 -24.46 25.69
C ILE A 276 -23.51 -24.25 26.00
N TYR A 277 -23.80 -23.12 26.64
CA TYR A 277 -25.15 -22.73 27.03
C TYR A 277 -25.59 -21.52 26.21
N GLY A 278 -26.86 -21.49 25.82
CA GLY A 278 -27.41 -20.43 24.97
C GLY A 278 -26.94 -20.49 23.53
N ASP A 279 -27.29 -19.47 22.77
CA ASP A 279 -26.84 -19.31 21.38
C ASP A 279 -25.32 -19.06 21.36
N PHE A 280 -24.65 -19.56 20.32
CA PHE A 280 -23.22 -19.36 20.16
C PHE A 280 -22.86 -19.19 18.68
N LEU A 281 -21.71 -18.54 18.46
CA LEU A 281 -21.16 -18.20 17.16
C LEU A 281 -19.85 -18.94 16.95
N LEU A 282 -19.59 -19.39 15.71
CA LEU A 282 -18.27 -19.83 15.28
C LEU A 282 -17.73 -18.89 14.19
N CYS A 283 -16.50 -18.45 14.36
CA CYS A 283 -15.72 -17.74 13.35
C CYS A 283 -14.23 -18.05 13.53
N ASN A 284 -13.41 -17.77 12.52
CA ASN A 284 -11.96 -17.72 12.72
C ASN A 284 -11.61 -16.39 13.39
N TRP A 285 -10.58 -16.35 14.23
CA TRP A 285 -10.20 -15.15 14.97
C TRP A 285 -8.70 -14.92 14.95
N ASP A 286 -8.32 -13.69 14.60
CA ASP A 286 -6.96 -13.20 14.71
C ASP A 286 -6.77 -12.50 16.07
N PHE A 287 -5.93 -13.08 16.93
CA PHE A 287 -5.66 -12.54 18.26
C PHE A 287 -4.71 -11.34 18.24
N GLU A 288 -3.91 -11.16 17.19
CA GLU A 288 -3.00 -10.02 17.04
C GLU A 288 -3.76 -8.82 16.47
N ALA A 289 -4.53 -9.04 15.39
CA ALA A 289 -5.33 -7.99 14.76
C ALA A 289 -6.65 -7.69 15.49
N LEU A 290 -7.08 -8.56 16.42
CA LEU A 290 -8.37 -8.50 17.13
C LEU A 290 -9.58 -8.44 16.18
N LYS A 291 -9.54 -9.26 15.12
CA LYS A 291 -10.57 -9.32 14.07
C LYS A 291 -11.03 -10.74 13.77
N ALA A 292 -12.29 -10.86 13.40
CA ALA A 292 -12.87 -12.10 12.88
C ALA A 292 -12.48 -12.29 11.41
N ARG A 293 -12.29 -13.55 11.01
CA ARG A 293 -11.97 -13.98 9.65
C ARG A 293 -13.01 -14.96 9.14
N ASP A 294 -13.12 -15.06 7.81
CA ASP A 294 -14.02 -16.01 7.14
C ASP A 294 -13.78 -17.44 7.61
N LEU A 295 -14.86 -18.17 7.91
CA LEU A 295 -14.82 -19.62 7.92
C LEU A 295 -14.62 -20.13 6.50
N THR A 296 -13.60 -20.96 6.29
CA THR A 296 -13.36 -21.62 5.00
C THR A 296 -14.55 -22.52 4.62
N PRO A 297 -14.81 -22.78 3.33
CA PRO A 297 -15.87 -23.69 2.91
C PRO A 297 -15.81 -25.08 3.58
N LYS A 298 -14.59 -25.60 3.80
CA LYS A 298 -14.35 -26.87 4.49
C LYS A 298 -14.71 -26.80 5.98
N GLN A 299 -14.39 -25.69 6.65
CA GLN A 299 -14.81 -25.48 8.04
C GLN A 299 -16.34 -25.39 8.13
N ILE A 300 -16.98 -24.61 7.24
CA ILE A 300 -18.45 -24.50 7.21
C ILE A 300 -19.10 -25.87 7.07
N GLU A 301 -18.66 -26.69 6.11
CA GLU A 301 -19.18 -28.05 5.91
C GLU A 301 -18.98 -28.93 7.16
N LYS A 302 -17.74 -28.98 7.68
CA LYS A 302 -17.38 -29.72 8.91
C LYS A 302 -18.29 -29.38 10.09
N TYR A 303 -18.47 -28.09 10.39
CA TYR A 303 -19.23 -27.66 11.57
C TYR A 303 -20.74 -27.78 11.37
N ARG A 304 -21.25 -27.66 10.14
CA ARG A 304 -22.66 -27.93 9.86
C ARG A 304 -23.01 -29.39 10.12
N ASP A 305 -22.16 -30.32 9.67
CA ASP A 305 -22.37 -31.75 9.88
C ASP A 305 -22.21 -32.13 11.36
N GLN A 306 -21.16 -31.63 12.02
CA GLN A 306 -20.86 -32.01 13.41
C GLN A 306 -21.82 -31.42 14.44
N LEU A 307 -22.47 -30.29 14.14
CA LEU A 307 -23.40 -29.60 15.06
C LEU A 307 -24.87 -29.74 14.64
N GLU A 308 -25.15 -30.56 13.62
CA GLU A 308 -26.51 -30.84 13.12
C GLU A 308 -27.44 -31.32 14.24
N TYR A 309 -26.94 -32.17 15.15
CA TYR A 309 -27.72 -32.77 16.23
C TYR A 309 -27.36 -32.20 17.63
N PRO A 310 -28.34 -32.06 18.54
CA PRO A 310 -28.20 -31.31 19.79
C PRO A 310 -27.32 -31.91 20.89
N GLU A 311 -26.84 -33.14 20.74
CA GLU A 311 -26.43 -33.91 21.92
C GLU A 311 -24.92 -34.06 22.10
N LYS A 312 -24.09 -34.08 21.04
CA LYS A 312 -22.63 -34.33 21.16
C LYS A 312 -21.82 -33.75 19.99
N TYR A 313 -20.68 -33.13 20.30
CA TYR A 313 -19.67 -32.66 19.36
C TYR A 313 -18.28 -33.17 19.76
N ASN A 314 -17.42 -33.57 18.81
CA ASN A 314 -16.02 -33.94 19.08
C ASN A 314 -15.06 -32.82 18.65
N GLY A 315 -14.35 -32.19 19.59
CA GLY A 315 -13.28 -31.24 19.30
C GLY A 315 -12.37 -30.97 20.50
N ASP A 316 -11.13 -30.57 20.23
CA ASP A 316 -10.12 -30.33 21.25
C ASP A 316 -10.04 -28.83 21.57
N VAL A 317 -10.53 -28.44 22.74
CA VAL A 317 -10.58 -27.02 23.14
C VAL A 317 -9.29 -26.60 23.83
N GLN A 318 -8.68 -25.53 23.34
CA GLN A 318 -7.47 -24.94 23.90
C GLN A 318 -7.85 -23.76 24.81
N ARG A 319 -7.99 -24.03 26.12
CA ARG A 319 -8.14 -23.07 27.25
C ARG A 319 -9.13 -21.89 27.07
N LYS A 320 -10.12 -21.79 27.98
CA LYS A 320 -11.10 -20.69 28.01
C LYS A 320 -10.46 -19.29 28.06
N ILE A 321 -10.94 -18.38 27.21
CA ILE A 321 -10.60 -16.94 27.18
C ILE A 321 -11.86 -16.13 27.51
N ALA A 322 -11.73 -15.11 28.36
CA ALA A 322 -12.82 -14.18 28.69
C ALA A 322 -12.51 -12.82 28.06
N PHE A 323 -13.46 -12.26 27.31
CA PHE A 323 -13.35 -10.90 26.82
C PHE A 323 -13.81 -9.92 27.93
N PRO A 324 -13.03 -8.87 28.24
CA PRO A 324 -13.43 -7.87 29.23
C PRO A 324 -14.68 -7.11 28.76
N GLU A 325 -15.56 -6.77 29.70
CA GLU A 325 -16.77 -5.97 29.44
C GLU A 325 -16.38 -4.52 29.12
N LYS A 326 -17.03 -3.90 28.12
CA LYS A 326 -16.89 -2.45 27.84
C LYS A 326 -17.33 -1.70 29.10
N GLU A 327 -16.45 -0.88 29.69
CA GLU A 327 -16.85 0.05 30.76
C GLU A 327 -17.94 0.95 30.18
N LYS A 328 -19.19 0.75 30.58
CA LYS A 328 -20.24 1.71 30.30
C LYS A 328 -19.82 3.01 30.97
N HIS A 329 -19.42 4.01 30.19
CA HIS A 329 -19.32 5.38 30.68
C HIS A 329 -20.64 5.70 31.38
N ARG A 330 -20.60 5.75 32.71
CA ARG A 330 -21.68 6.32 33.51
C ARG A 330 -21.68 7.80 33.18
N ASP A 331 -22.52 8.22 32.26
CA ASP A 331 -23.05 9.57 32.27
C ASP A 331 -23.83 9.74 33.57
N THR A 332 -23.11 10.08 34.65
CA THR A 332 -23.69 10.77 35.79
C THR A 332 -24.16 12.14 35.29
N MET A 333 -25.39 12.19 34.79
CA MET A 333 -26.20 13.40 34.91
C MET A 333 -26.42 13.64 36.41
N GLU A 334 -25.54 14.42 37.02
CA GLU A 334 -25.83 15.09 38.28
C GLU A 334 -26.98 16.08 38.03
N ARG A 335 -28.04 15.92 38.83
CA ARG A 335 -29.16 16.86 38.97
C ARG A 335 -28.87 17.87 40.06
#